data_AF-A0A7K8Y9U1-F1
#
_entry.id   AF-A0A7K8Y9U1-F1
#
_cell.length_a   1.000
_cell.length_b   1.000
_cell.length_c   1.000
_cell.angle_alpha   90.00
_cell.angle_beta   90.00
_cell.angle_gamma   90.00
#
_symmetry.space_group_name_H-M   'P 1'
#
loop_
_entity.id
_entity.type
_entity.pdbx_description
1 polymer ?
#
loop_
_entity_poly.entity_id
_entity_poly.type
_entity_poly.pdbx_seq_one_letter_code
_entity_poly.pdbx_strand_id
1 'polypeptide(L)'
;ESGDPQRTAFLLRKGWTLYSVTPLYRFSRGRLKDYARLLSAAMAAERHRGLAVQVGEELDTRVALSSLPDLQGSEQDPPALLVQLSSRSRASSKNSEDKVLWSGCFCCVYGDDLSVNMPEDFTCLPLFLASGAETYTSIVGRWFQKTFDCSFRRLAISPLSLSWMVAMWAGCKVDRAASAVELVFSVPRLSHPLDISYAIHPEDAKALWDTVQKTPGEITQEEVDVFMDCLYSHFHRHFKIHLSATTLVKVSTAIAQAHCDGIVKILHSQYLSGVLMLLTELAISQIQ
;
A
#
# COMPACT_ATOMS: atom_id res chain seq x y z
N GLU A 1 4.27 -10.09 20.60
CA GLU A 1 2.86 -10.41 20.89
C GLU A 1 2.05 -10.13 19.64
N SER A 2 1.24 -11.08 19.16
CA SER A 2 0.56 -10.96 17.87
C SER A 2 -0.63 -10.00 18.00
N GLY A 3 -0.58 -8.87 17.29
CA GLY A 3 -1.70 -7.94 17.17
C GLY A 3 -2.97 -8.65 16.71
N ASP A 4 -4.13 -8.11 17.11
CA ASP A 4 -5.44 -8.72 16.83
C ASP A 4 -5.68 -8.77 15.30
N PRO A 5 -5.68 -9.95 14.66
CA PRO A 5 -5.81 -10.08 13.21
C PRO A 5 -7.15 -9.56 12.68
N GLN A 6 -8.16 -9.37 13.54
CA GLN A 6 -9.45 -8.78 13.15
C GLN A 6 -9.33 -7.28 12.88
N ARG A 7 -8.45 -6.56 13.57
CA ARG A 7 -8.32 -5.09 13.46
C ARG A 7 -7.57 -4.64 12.22
N THR A 8 -6.69 -5.49 11.69
CA THR A 8 -5.92 -5.21 10.46
C THR A 8 -6.52 -5.87 9.22
N ALA A 9 -7.56 -6.70 9.38
CA ALA A 9 -8.25 -7.39 8.29
C ALA A 9 -8.76 -6.44 7.19
N PHE A 10 -9.09 -5.18 7.53
CA PHE A 10 -9.51 -4.18 6.55
C PHE A 10 -8.43 -3.85 5.51
N LEU A 11 -7.16 -4.16 5.75
CA LEU A 11 -6.06 -3.97 4.79
C LEU A 11 -6.03 -5.06 3.71
N LEU A 12 -6.66 -6.19 3.96
CA LEU A 12 -6.57 -7.38 3.12
C LEU A 12 -7.58 -7.34 1.97
N ARG A 13 -7.20 -7.98 0.86
CA ARG A 13 -8.03 -8.29 -0.32
C ARG A 13 -8.68 -7.06 -0.98
N LYS A 14 -8.10 -5.88 -0.80
CA LYS A 14 -8.53 -4.65 -1.46
C LYS A 14 -7.36 -3.86 -2.04
N GLY A 15 -7.67 -3.06 -3.06
CA GLY A 15 -6.72 -2.16 -3.72
C GLY A 15 -6.42 -0.94 -2.87
N TRP A 16 -5.14 -0.66 -2.70
CA TRP A 16 -4.60 0.50 -2.02
C TRP A 16 -3.72 1.28 -2.97
N THR A 17 -3.99 2.56 -3.14
CA THR A 17 -3.09 3.49 -3.82
C THR A 17 -2.11 4.03 -2.80
N LEU A 18 -0.83 3.96 -3.13
CA LEU A 18 0.26 4.31 -2.24
C LEU A 18 0.74 5.74 -2.44
N TYR A 19 1.10 6.37 -1.33
CA TYR A 19 1.67 7.69 -1.26
C TYR A 19 2.83 7.71 -0.27
N SER A 20 3.88 8.45 -0.60
CA SER A 20 4.88 8.91 0.36
C SER A 20 4.43 10.22 0.99
N VAL A 21 4.65 10.36 2.30
CA VAL A 21 4.20 11.50 3.09
C VAL A 21 5.34 12.04 3.93
N THR A 22 5.63 13.33 3.83
CA THR A 22 6.66 13.94 4.70
C THR A 22 6.18 13.96 6.16
N PRO A 23 7.10 14.04 7.15
CA PRO A 23 6.72 14.08 8.56
C PRO A 23 5.65 15.16 8.85
N LEU A 24 4.70 14.82 9.73
CA LEU A 24 3.57 15.68 10.05
C LEU A 24 3.95 16.64 11.19
N TYR A 25 3.94 17.95 10.93
CA TYR A 25 4.22 18.98 11.92
C TYR A 25 3.10 19.08 12.96
N ARG A 26 3.46 18.98 14.24
CA ARG A 26 2.59 19.07 15.43
C ARG A 26 1.38 18.15 15.40
N PHE A 27 1.47 17.05 14.66
CA PHE A 27 0.47 16.00 14.76
C PHE A 27 0.48 15.42 16.17
N SER A 28 -0.71 15.17 16.72
CA SER A 28 -0.85 14.68 18.10
C SER A 28 -1.96 13.64 18.19
N ARG A 29 -1.60 12.44 18.64
CA ARG A 29 -2.51 11.31 18.81
C ARG A 29 -3.59 11.57 19.88
N GLY A 30 -3.36 12.48 20.82
CA GLY A 30 -4.38 12.87 21.80
C GLY A 30 -5.59 13.60 21.18
N ARG A 31 -5.47 14.08 19.95
CA ARG A 31 -6.44 14.98 19.31
C ARG A 31 -7.23 14.35 18.16
N LEU A 32 -7.21 13.02 18.00
CA LEU A 32 -7.87 12.35 16.87
C LEU A 32 -9.37 12.68 16.74
N LYS A 33 -10.09 12.83 17.86
CA LYS A 33 -11.51 13.22 17.85
C LYS A 33 -11.73 14.64 17.33
N ASP A 34 -10.81 15.56 17.66
CA ASP A 34 -10.85 16.93 17.15
C ASP A 34 -10.54 16.96 15.66
N TYR A 35 -9.52 16.22 15.24
CA TYR A 35 -9.15 16.08 13.83
C TYR A 35 -10.29 15.48 13.00
N ALA A 36 -10.99 14.45 13.50
CA ALA A 36 -12.16 13.90 12.83
C ALA A 36 -13.27 14.94 12.65
N ARG A 37 -13.54 15.76 13.66
CA ARG A 37 -14.54 16.85 13.60
C ARG A 37 -14.12 17.95 12.62
N LEU A 38 -12.85 18.37 12.64
CA LEU A 38 -12.32 19.38 11.73
C LEU A 38 -12.32 18.90 10.28
N LEU A 39 -11.91 17.66 10.03
CA LEU A 39 -11.94 17.06 8.71
C LEU A 39 -13.39 16.87 8.23
N SER A 40 -14.33 16.48 9.10
CA SER A 40 -15.77 16.44 8.76
C SER A 40 -16.28 17.80 8.29
N ALA A 41 -15.94 18.88 9.02
CA ALA A 41 -16.34 20.24 8.65
C ALA A 41 -15.69 20.68 7.32
N ALA A 42 -14.42 20.34 7.09
CA ALA A 42 -13.73 20.64 5.83
C ALA A 42 -14.35 19.89 4.65
N MET A 43 -14.70 18.62 4.83
CA MET A 43 -15.39 17.80 3.82
C MET A 43 -16.77 18.38 3.47
N ALA A 44 -17.52 18.83 4.48
CA ALA A 44 -18.78 19.52 4.25
C ALA A 44 -18.56 20.83 3.46
N ALA A 45 -17.56 21.64 3.84
CA ALA A 45 -17.27 22.90 3.14
C ALA A 45 -16.85 22.72 1.67
N GLU A 46 -16.01 21.73 1.36
CA GLU A 46 -15.59 21.42 -0.02
C GLU A 46 -16.78 21.00 -0.90
N ARG A 47 -17.76 20.26 -0.35
CA ARG A 47 -19.00 19.92 -1.07
C ARG A 47 -19.83 21.14 -1.42
N HIS A 48 -19.92 22.13 -0.53
CA HIS A 48 -20.66 23.37 -0.81
C HIS A 48 -19.94 24.26 -1.83
N ARG A 49 -18.62 24.18 -1.93
CA ARG A 49 -17.82 24.90 -2.95
C ARG A 49 -17.89 24.29 -4.35
N GLY A 50 -18.21 23.00 -4.45
CA GLY A 50 -18.29 22.23 -5.70
C GLY A 50 -19.69 22.05 -6.29
N LEU A 51 -20.63 22.99 -6.06
CA LEU A 51 -22.02 22.95 -6.54
C LEU A 51 -22.13 22.85 -8.08
N ALA A 52 -22.02 21.63 -8.61
CA ALA A 52 -22.79 21.16 -9.75
C ALA A 52 -23.70 20.03 -9.25
N VAL A 53 -25.00 20.35 -9.31
CA VAL A 53 -26.17 19.55 -8.93
C VAL A 53 -26.05 18.07 -9.31
N GLN A 54 -26.10 17.18 -8.31
CA GLN A 54 -26.91 15.97 -8.43
C GLN A 54 -27.91 15.95 -7.28
N VAL A 55 -29.17 16.16 -7.64
CA VAL A 55 -30.33 15.93 -6.77
C VAL A 55 -30.36 14.43 -6.49
N GLY A 56 -29.91 14.03 -5.30
CA GLY A 56 -29.93 12.66 -4.82
C GLY A 56 -29.36 12.60 -3.40
N GLU A 57 -30.18 12.17 -2.45
CA GLU A 57 -29.96 11.98 -1.00
C GLU A 57 -28.73 12.68 -0.36
N GLU A 58 -28.99 13.60 0.59
CA GLU A 58 -28.00 14.13 1.51
C GLU A 58 -27.35 13.01 2.36
N LEU A 59 -26.32 12.38 1.83
CA LEU A 59 -25.50 11.42 2.57
C LEU A 59 -24.58 12.21 3.52
N ASP A 60 -25.03 12.32 4.77
CA ASP A 60 -24.20 12.81 5.87
C ASP A 60 -22.95 11.91 5.97
N THR A 61 -21.78 12.53 5.77
CA THR A 61 -20.51 11.80 5.72
C THR A 61 -19.80 11.96 7.02
N ARG A 62 -19.69 10.84 7.73
CA ARG A 62 -19.03 10.75 9.02
C ARG A 62 -17.55 10.47 8.79
N VAL A 63 -16.71 11.19 9.51
CA VAL A 63 -15.26 10.96 9.56
C VAL A 63 -14.90 10.31 10.89
N ALA A 64 -14.09 9.26 10.85
CA ALA A 64 -13.49 8.64 12.02
C ALA A 64 -11.96 8.58 11.84
N LEU A 65 -11.23 8.99 12.88
CA LEU A 65 -9.78 8.79 13.00
C LEU A 65 -9.51 7.89 14.19
N SER A 66 -8.75 6.82 13.98
CA SER A 66 -8.39 5.86 15.02
C SER A 66 -6.92 5.45 14.91
N SER A 67 -6.32 5.10 16.04
CA SER A 67 -4.95 4.61 16.09
C SER A 67 -4.94 3.09 15.99
N LEU A 68 -3.99 2.54 15.24
CA LEU A 68 -3.77 1.12 15.01
C LEU A 68 -2.37 0.74 15.54
N PRO A 69 -2.24 0.44 16.84
CA PRO A 69 -0.97 0.00 17.41
C PRO A 69 -0.53 -1.38 16.87
N ASP A 70 -1.47 -2.20 16.41
CA ASP A 70 -1.21 -3.53 15.82
C ASP A 70 -0.35 -3.49 14.53
N LEU A 71 -0.11 -2.29 13.98
CA LEU A 71 0.72 -2.05 12.79
C LEU A 71 2.06 -1.37 13.12
N GLN A 72 2.45 -1.26 14.39
CA GLN A 72 3.80 -0.83 14.75
C GLN A 72 4.80 -1.95 14.38
N GLY A 73 5.92 -1.60 13.75
CA GLY A 73 7.01 -2.55 13.52
C GLY A 73 7.86 -2.74 14.78
N SER A 74 8.22 -1.63 15.43
CA SER A 74 8.99 -1.58 16.68
C SER A 74 8.24 -0.80 17.79
N GLU A 75 8.72 -0.86 19.03
CA GLU A 75 8.20 -0.01 20.12
C GLU A 75 8.47 1.48 19.88
N GLN A 76 9.44 1.81 19.02
CA GLN A 76 9.83 3.17 18.67
C GLN A 76 8.99 3.74 17.52
N ASP A 77 8.43 2.87 16.67
CA ASP A 77 7.55 3.29 15.58
C ASP A 77 6.29 3.97 16.13
N PRO A 78 5.86 5.11 15.57
CA PRO A 78 4.57 5.69 15.91
C PRO A 78 3.44 4.77 15.43
N PRO A 79 2.39 4.55 16.25
CA PRO A 79 1.22 3.78 15.83
C PRO A 79 0.60 4.31 14.56
N ALA A 80 0.21 3.39 13.69
CA ALA A 80 -0.51 3.72 12.48
C ALA A 80 -1.79 4.51 12.77
N LEU A 81 -2.20 5.32 11.81
CA LEU A 81 -3.41 6.14 11.86
C LEU A 81 -4.36 5.71 10.75
N LEU A 82 -5.55 5.28 11.13
CA LEU A 82 -6.64 4.96 10.22
C LEU A 82 -7.60 6.14 10.14
N VAL A 83 -7.94 6.52 8.91
CA VAL A 83 -8.94 7.53 8.56
C VAL A 83 -10.04 6.83 7.78
N GLN A 84 -11.29 6.91 8.24
CA GLN A 84 -12.44 6.31 7.56
C GLN A 84 -13.50 7.36 7.29
N LEU A 85 -14.02 7.34 6.06
CA LEU A 85 -15.20 8.09 5.66
C LEU A 85 -16.34 7.11 5.49
N SER A 86 -17.44 7.32 6.21
CA SER A 86 -18.63 6.48 6.11
C SER A 86 -19.87 7.30 5.80
N SER A 87 -20.82 6.66 5.14
CA SER A 87 -22.12 7.24 4.84
C SER A 87 -23.14 6.78 5.87
N ARG A 88 -23.92 7.75 6.38
CA ARG A 88 -25.09 7.46 7.20
C ARG A 88 -26.34 7.44 6.32
N SER A 89 -26.95 6.26 6.17
CA SER A 89 -28.29 6.18 5.57
C SER A 89 -29.31 6.76 6.55
N ARG A 90 -30.08 7.77 6.11
CA ARG A 90 -31.21 8.30 6.91
C ARG A 90 -32.44 7.37 6.89
N ALA A 91 -32.45 6.37 6.00
CA ALA A 91 -33.60 5.51 5.75
C ALA A 91 -33.62 4.20 6.57
N SER A 92 -32.54 3.86 7.27
CA SER A 92 -32.45 2.61 8.04
C SER A 92 -32.47 2.86 9.56
N SER A 93 -33.24 2.02 10.25
CA SER A 93 -33.39 2.02 11.71
C SER A 93 -32.04 1.90 12.43
N LYS A 94 -32.03 2.18 13.74
CA LYS A 94 -30.90 2.28 14.70
C LYS A 94 -29.76 1.23 14.64
N ASN A 95 -29.83 0.22 13.76
CA ASN A 95 -28.88 -0.90 13.64
C ASN A 95 -28.22 -1.06 12.26
N SER A 96 -28.37 -0.14 11.30
CA SER A 96 -27.59 -0.25 10.05
C SER A 96 -26.15 0.16 10.28
N GLU A 97 -25.21 -0.74 10.00
CA GLU A 97 -23.78 -0.40 9.98
C GLU A 97 -23.50 0.73 8.98
N ASP A 98 -22.75 1.74 9.43
CA ASP A 98 -22.30 2.84 8.58
C ASP A 98 -21.47 2.26 7.41
N LYS A 99 -21.89 2.50 6.16
CA LYS A 99 -21.17 1.99 4.99
C LYS A 99 -19.89 2.80 4.78
N VAL A 100 -18.73 2.17 4.89
CA VAL A 100 -17.43 2.80 4.59
C VAL A 100 -17.34 3.12 3.10
N LEU A 101 -17.16 4.39 2.77
CA LEU A 101 -17.00 4.91 1.41
C LEU A 101 -15.53 5.00 0.99
N TRP A 102 -14.65 5.28 1.95
CA TRP A 102 -13.23 5.48 1.72
C TRP A 102 -12.43 5.18 3.00
N SER A 103 -11.21 4.70 2.84
CA SER A 103 -10.27 4.47 3.93
C SER A 103 -8.88 4.96 3.57
N GLY A 104 -8.20 5.59 4.51
CA GLY A 104 -6.80 5.98 4.46
C GLY A 104 -6.06 5.41 5.65
N CYS A 105 -4.85 4.88 5.45
CA CYS A 105 -4.02 4.34 6.52
C CYS A 105 -2.62 4.92 6.41
N PHE A 106 -2.19 5.64 7.44
CA PHE A 106 -0.81 6.06 7.61
C PHE A 106 -0.06 5.04 8.45
N CYS A 107 1.15 4.66 8.08
CA CYS A 107 1.97 3.75 8.87
C CYS A 107 3.47 4.06 8.71
N CYS A 108 4.22 3.57 9.69
CA CYS A 108 5.67 3.56 9.76
C CYS A 108 6.02 2.20 10.35
N VAL A 109 6.35 1.22 9.51
CA VAL A 109 6.67 -0.14 9.97
C VAL A 109 8.16 -0.35 9.81
N TYR A 110 8.88 -0.51 10.93
CA TYR A 110 10.34 -0.56 11.02
C TYR A 110 11.02 0.65 10.36
N GLY A 111 10.49 1.86 10.60
CA GLY A 111 11.04 3.10 10.03
C GLY A 111 12.10 3.76 10.91
N ASP A 112 12.76 2.99 11.76
CA ASP A 112 13.62 3.45 12.86
C ASP A 112 14.74 4.39 12.37
N ASP A 113 15.25 4.20 11.15
CA ASP A 113 16.31 5.04 10.57
C ASP A 113 15.91 6.51 10.36
N LEU A 114 14.61 6.81 10.18
CA LEU A 114 14.11 8.19 10.09
C LEU A 114 13.77 8.80 11.44
N SER A 115 13.41 8.00 12.44
CA SER A 115 12.93 8.50 13.73
C SER A 115 14.07 9.04 14.59
N VAL A 116 15.28 8.48 14.46
CA VAL A 116 16.47 8.85 15.26
C VAL A 116 16.90 10.31 15.07
N ASN A 117 16.62 10.92 13.91
CA ASN A 117 17.05 12.29 13.58
C ASN A 117 15.91 13.31 13.49
N MET A 118 14.71 12.95 13.94
CA MET A 118 13.52 13.79 13.77
C MET A 118 13.34 14.79 14.95
N PRO A 119 13.08 16.08 14.69
CA PRO A 119 12.73 17.02 15.75
C PRO A 119 11.42 16.62 16.46
N GLU A 120 11.32 16.90 17.77
CA GLU A 120 10.19 16.48 18.63
C GLU A 120 8.80 16.93 18.14
N ASP A 121 8.74 18.03 17.39
CA ASP A 121 7.49 18.57 16.84
C ASP A 121 6.95 17.77 15.64
N PHE A 122 7.67 16.79 15.11
CA PHE A 122 7.27 16.03 13.92
C PHE A 122 6.91 14.58 14.25
N THR A 123 5.90 14.06 13.54
CA THR A 123 5.55 12.63 13.58
C THR A 123 5.87 11.98 12.24
N CYS A 124 6.68 10.91 12.25
CA CYS A 124 7.03 10.14 11.04
C CYS A 124 5.94 9.12 10.69
N LEU A 125 5.18 9.36 9.63
CA LEU A 125 4.27 8.35 9.07
C LEU A 125 4.41 8.35 7.54
N PRO A 126 5.52 7.82 7.02
CA PRO A 126 5.96 8.09 5.65
C PRO A 126 5.12 7.38 4.61
N LEU A 127 4.47 6.26 4.96
CA LEU A 127 3.61 5.51 4.04
C LEU A 127 2.14 5.84 4.29
N PHE A 128 1.44 6.24 3.23
CA PHE A 128 -0.01 6.40 3.23
C PHE A 128 -0.67 5.53 2.17
N LEU A 129 -1.61 4.69 2.61
CA LEU A 129 -2.43 3.83 1.75
C LEU A 129 -3.85 4.41 1.65
N ALA A 130 -4.35 4.65 0.45
CA ALA A 130 -5.72 5.12 0.21
C ALA A 130 -6.56 4.11 -0.58
N SER A 131 -7.80 3.89 -0.17
CA SER A 131 -8.76 2.99 -0.84
C SER A 131 -10.13 3.66 -0.91
N GLY A 132 -10.63 3.87 -2.13
CA GLY A 132 -11.89 4.56 -2.41
C GLY A 132 -11.73 5.59 -3.53
N ALA A 133 -12.72 6.49 -3.68
CA ALA A 133 -12.69 7.50 -4.74
C ALA A 133 -11.56 8.52 -4.55
N GLU A 134 -10.87 8.86 -5.64
CA GLU A 134 -9.72 9.79 -5.63
C GLU A 134 -10.11 11.22 -5.19
N THR A 135 -11.36 11.61 -5.39
CA THR A 135 -11.89 12.89 -4.89
C THR A 135 -11.80 12.99 -3.37
N TYR A 136 -12.08 11.90 -2.65
CA TYR A 136 -11.94 11.84 -1.20
C TYR A 136 -10.47 11.82 -0.78
N THR A 137 -9.62 11.04 -1.46
CA THR A 137 -8.17 11.04 -1.22
C THR A 137 -7.60 12.45 -1.34
N SER A 138 -7.97 13.18 -2.39
CA SER A 138 -7.55 14.55 -2.65
C SER A 138 -7.98 15.53 -1.55
N ILE A 139 -9.23 15.44 -1.05
CA ILE A 139 -9.71 16.33 0.02
C ILE A 139 -8.99 16.02 1.33
N VAL A 140 -8.89 14.75 1.71
CA VAL A 140 -8.21 14.31 2.93
C VAL A 140 -6.73 14.72 2.88
N GLY A 141 -6.04 14.42 1.77
CA GLY A 141 -4.65 14.81 1.56
C GLY A 141 -4.45 16.32 1.71
N ARG A 142 -5.24 17.14 1.01
CA ARG A 142 -5.17 18.61 1.13
C ARG A 142 -5.42 19.11 2.55
N TRP A 143 -6.33 18.48 3.28
CA TRP A 143 -6.60 18.85 4.67
C TRP A 143 -5.40 18.54 5.58
N PHE A 144 -4.80 17.36 5.43
CA PHE A 144 -3.59 17.00 6.17
C PHE A 144 -2.42 17.95 5.85
N GLN A 145 -2.17 18.22 4.56
CA GLN A 145 -1.12 19.15 4.11
C GLN A 145 -1.29 20.54 4.74
N LYS A 146 -2.52 21.08 4.76
CA LYS A 146 -2.80 22.40 5.37
C LYS A 146 -2.73 22.41 6.89
N THR A 147 -3.05 21.29 7.53
CA THR A 147 -3.20 21.21 9.00
C THR A 147 -1.88 20.86 9.69
N PHE A 148 -1.03 20.07 9.04
CA PHE A 148 0.21 19.54 9.60
C PHE A 148 1.45 19.84 8.75
N ASP A 149 1.35 20.79 7.81
CA ASP A 149 2.47 21.24 6.95
C ASP A 149 3.29 20.09 6.35
N CYS A 150 2.59 19.08 5.83
CA CYS A 150 3.19 17.92 5.18
C CYS A 150 2.93 17.93 3.66
N SER A 151 3.60 17.04 2.93
CA SER A 151 3.41 16.82 1.50
C SER A 151 3.08 15.37 1.23
N PHE A 152 2.26 15.13 0.19
CA PHE A 152 1.92 13.79 -0.29
C PHE A 152 2.42 13.67 -1.72
N ARG A 153 3.10 12.57 -2.03
CA ARG A 153 3.53 12.24 -3.38
C ARG A 153 3.09 10.83 -3.71
N ARG A 154 2.63 10.58 -4.93
CA ARG A 154 2.22 9.24 -5.35
C ARG A 154 3.45 8.33 -5.38
N LEU A 155 3.38 7.19 -4.71
CA LEU A 155 4.49 6.26 -4.58
C LEU A 155 4.50 5.31 -5.79
N ALA A 156 5.20 5.70 -6.86
CA ALA A 156 5.48 4.81 -7.97
C ALA A 156 6.46 3.71 -7.55
N ILE A 157 6.25 2.48 -8.03
CA ILE A 157 7.09 1.32 -7.72
C ILE A 157 7.94 1.01 -8.96
N SER A 158 9.26 1.05 -8.81
CA SER A 158 10.18 0.82 -9.93
C SER A 158 10.17 -0.66 -10.36
N PRO A 159 10.54 -0.99 -11.62
CA PRO A 159 10.72 -2.38 -12.04
C PRO A 159 11.72 -3.15 -11.16
N LEU A 160 12.76 -2.48 -10.68
CA LEU A 160 13.71 -3.04 -9.73
C LEU A 160 13.01 -3.43 -8.42
N SER A 161 12.25 -2.51 -7.82
CA SER A 161 11.48 -2.77 -6.60
C SER A 161 10.45 -3.88 -6.79
N LEU A 162 9.85 -4.00 -7.98
CA LEU A 162 8.94 -5.10 -8.32
C LEU A 162 9.68 -6.45 -8.37
N SER A 163 10.89 -6.52 -8.93
CA SER A 163 11.74 -7.72 -8.91
C SER A 163 12.06 -8.16 -7.48
N TRP A 164 12.42 -7.20 -6.62
CA TRP A 164 12.63 -7.43 -5.20
C TRP A 164 11.37 -7.97 -4.52
N MET A 165 10.21 -7.36 -4.76
CA MET A 165 8.92 -7.81 -4.21
C MET A 165 8.62 -9.27 -4.57
N VAL A 166 8.75 -9.65 -5.85
CA VAL A 166 8.44 -11.03 -6.24
C VAL A 166 9.44 -12.03 -5.64
N ALA A 167 10.73 -11.72 -5.58
CA ALA A 167 11.74 -12.57 -4.97
C ALA A 167 11.43 -12.81 -3.48
N MET A 168 11.20 -11.73 -2.72
CA MET A 168 10.81 -11.79 -1.30
C MET A 168 9.54 -12.62 -1.09
N TRP A 169 8.52 -12.41 -1.92
CA TRP A 169 7.24 -13.09 -1.75
C TRP A 169 7.25 -14.54 -2.24
N ALA A 170 8.11 -14.89 -3.20
CA ALA A 170 8.28 -16.27 -3.68
C ALA A 170 8.89 -17.19 -2.60
N GLY A 171 9.77 -16.66 -1.75
CA GLY A 171 10.34 -17.40 -0.62
C GLY A 171 9.34 -17.74 0.48
N CYS A 172 8.18 -17.08 0.54
CA CYS A 172 7.18 -17.27 1.58
C CYS A 172 6.51 -18.65 1.52
N LYS A 173 6.29 -19.26 2.69
CA LYS A 173 5.57 -20.54 2.80
C LYS A 173 4.07 -20.28 2.86
N VAL A 174 3.36 -20.61 1.78
CA VAL A 174 1.90 -20.49 1.70
C VAL A 174 1.28 -21.89 1.61
N ASP A 175 0.10 -22.07 2.20
CA ASP A 175 -0.65 -23.32 2.09
C ASP A 175 -0.96 -23.67 0.62
N ARG A 176 -1.14 -24.97 0.34
CA ARG A 176 -1.18 -25.61 -0.99
C ARG A 176 -2.22 -25.09 -1.99
N ALA A 177 -3.11 -24.16 -1.61
CA ALA A 177 -4.09 -23.52 -2.50
C ALA A 177 -3.64 -22.12 -2.97
N ALA A 178 -2.35 -21.90 -3.13
CA ALA A 178 -1.77 -20.61 -3.50
C ALA A 178 -2.07 -20.25 -4.97
N SER A 179 -2.45 -19.00 -5.22
CA SER A 179 -2.57 -18.45 -6.58
C SER A 179 -1.21 -18.39 -7.27
N ALA A 180 -1.19 -18.55 -8.59
CA ALA A 180 0.03 -18.49 -9.40
C ALA A 180 0.84 -17.21 -9.15
N VAL A 181 2.16 -17.33 -9.25
CA VAL A 181 3.07 -16.18 -9.32
C VAL A 181 2.99 -15.61 -10.73
N GLU A 182 2.46 -14.40 -10.86
CA GLU A 182 2.26 -13.71 -12.15
C GLU A 182 3.15 -12.47 -12.23
N LEU A 183 3.93 -12.40 -13.31
CA LEU A 183 4.71 -11.24 -13.72
C LEU A 183 4.09 -10.64 -14.97
N VAL A 184 3.74 -9.36 -14.97
CA VAL A 184 3.22 -8.67 -16.15
C VAL A 184 4.21 -7.64 -16.64
N PHE A 185 4.51 -7.72 -17.93
CA PHE A 185 5.43 -6.84 -18.63
C PHE A 185 4.71 -6.02 -19.67
N SER A 186 5.03 -4.73 -19.75
CA SER A 186 4.52 -3.86 -20.81
C SER A 186 5.57 -3.68 -21.89
N VAL A 187 5.17 -3.80 -23.15
CA VAL A 187 6.06 -3.66 -24.30
C VAL A 187 6.18 -2.17 -24.67
N PRO A 188 7.39 -1.58 -24.59
CA PRO A 188 7.56 -0.15 -24.84
C PRO A 188 7.38 0.20 -26.32
N ARG A 189 7.02 1.47 -26.59
CA ARG A 189 7.02 2.11 -27.93
C ARG A 189 6.03 1.51 -28.95
N LEU A 190 4.92 0.94 -28.48
CA LEU A 190 3.82 0.52 -29.36
C LEU A 190 2.73 1.60 -29.43
N SER A 191 2.03 1.65 -30.57
CA SER A 191 0.87 2.52 -30.77
C SER A 191 -0.35 2.09 -29.94
N HIS A 192 -0.36 0.84 -29.48
CA HIS A 192 -1.38 0.27 -28.61
C HIS A 192 -0.70 -0.43 -27.44
N PRO A 193 -1.26 -0.36 -26.22
CA PRO A 193 -0.71 -1.04 -25.06
C PRO A 193 -0.75 -2.55 -25.30
N LEU A 194 0.41 -3.20 -25.19
CA LEU A 194 0.54 -4.64 -25.26
C LEU A 194 1.27 -5.10 -23.98
N ASP A 195 0.57 -5.91 -23.21
CA ASP A 195 1.10 -6.51 -22.00
C ASP A 195 1.29 -8.02 -22.18
N ILE A 196 2.39 -8.54 -21.66
CA ILE A 196 2.74 -9.95 -21.62
C ILE A 196 2.61 -10.41 -20.17
N SER A 197 1.71 -11.35 -19.92
CA SER A 197 1.59 -12.01 -18.61
C SER A 197 2.36 -13.34 -18.62
N TYR A 198 3.24 -13.50 -17.64
CA TYR A 198 3.96 -14.73 -17.38
C TYR A 198 3.54 -15.29 -16.01
N ALA A 199 2.75 -16.36 -16.03
CA ALA A 199 2.27 -17.06 -14.85
C ALA A 199 3.09 -18.34 -14.58
N ILE A 200 3.51 -18.51 -13.33
CA ILE A 200 4.35 -19.60 -12.84
C ILE A 200 3.66 -20.26 -11.66
N HIS A 201 3.75 -21.59 -11.57
CA HIS A 201 3.23 -22.30 -10.41
C HIS A 201 3.99 -21.87 -9.14
N PRO A 202 3.32 -21.60 -8.00
CA PRO A 202 3.99 -21.08 -6.81
C PRO A 202 5.09 -21.99 -6.27
N GLU A 203 4.90 -23.32 -6.37
CA GLU A 203 5.89 -24.30 -5.94
C GLU A 203 7.16 -24.26 -6.81
N ASP A 204 7.03 -24.01 -8.12
CA ASP A 204 8.17 -23.91 -9.03
C ASP A 204 8.93 -22.60 -8.79
N ALA A 205 8.21 -21.49 -8.62
CA ALA A 205 8.81 -20.20 -8.29
C ALA A 205 9.56 -20.26 -6.95
N LYS A 206 8.96 -20.93 -5.95
CA LYS A 206 9.60 -21.17 -4.66
C LYS A 206 10.81 -22.09 -4.76
N ALA A 207 10.70 -23.20 -5.47
CA ALA A 207 11.82 -24.13 -5.66
C ALA A 207 12.99 -23.44 -6.35
N LEU A 208 12.73 -22.61 -7.36
CA LEU A 208 13.75 -21.78 -8.00
C LEU A 208 14.38 -20.81 -7.00
N TRP A 209 13.57 -20.06 -6.25
CA TRP A 209 14.08 -19.13 -5.23
C TRP A 209 14.96 -19.83 -4.19
N ASP A 210 14.51 -20.97 -3.67
CA ASP A 210 15.23 -21.77 -2.67
C ASP A 210 16.58 -22.31 -3.21
N THR A 211 16.77 -22.41 -4.54
CA THR A 211 18.09 -22.75 -5.14
C THR A 211 19.03 -21.55 -5.29
N VAL A 212 18.47 -20.35 -5.39
CA VAL A 212 19.24 -19.11 -5.59
C VAL A 212 19.68 -18.53 -4.25
N GLN A 213 18.79 -18.56 -3.25
CA GLN A 213 19.06 -18.03 -1.92
C GLN A 213 20.14 -18.85 -1.21
N LYS A 214 21.25 -18.19 -0.87
CA LYS A 214 22.39 -18.83 -0.18
C LYS A 214 22.22 -18.81 1.33
N THR A 215 21.74 -17.69 1.86
CA THR A 215 21.59 -17.47 3.30
C THR A 215 20.13 -17.16 3.62
N PRO A 216 19.43 -18.00 4.41
CA PRO A 216 18.06 -17.71 4.82
C PRO A 216 17.99 -16.41 5.63
N GLY A 217 17.12 -15.49 5.24
CA GLY A 217 16.83 -14.26 5.97
C GLY A 217 17.61 -13.02 5.50
N GLU A 218 18.66 -13.22 4.71
CA GLU A 218 19.33 -12.16 3.97
C GLU A 218 18.98 -12.32 2.49
N ILE A 219 18.70 -11.22 1.81
CA ILE A 219 18.39 -11.21 0.38
C ILE A 219 19.28 -10.15 -0.25
N THR A 220 20.13 -10.55 -1.19
CA THR A 220 21.02 -9.62 -1.90
C THR A 220 20.50 -9.28 -3.29
N GLN A 221 20.98 -8.15 -3.85
CA GLN A 221 20.64 -7.75 -5.22
C GLN A 221 21.04 -8.83 -6.22
N GLU A 222 22.20 -9.45 -6.04
CA GLU A 222 22.69 -10.50 -6.93
C GLU A 222 21.79 -11.74 -6.92
N GLU A 223 21.23 -12.11 -5.77
CA GLU A 223 20.27 -13.22 -5.67
C GLU A 223 18.97 -12.89 -6.41
N VAL A 224 18.47 -11.66 -6.26
CA VAL A 224 17.27 -11.20 -6.99
C VAL A 224 17.53 -11.20 -8.50
N ASP A 225 18.69 -10.73 -8.95
CA ASP A 225 19.06 -10.69 -10.37
C ASP A 225 19.17 -12.09 -10.95
N VAL A 226 19.85 -13.02 -10.25
CA VAL A 226 19.95 -14.43 -10.70
C VAL A 226 18.57 -15.08 -10.78
N PHE A 227 17.69 -14.85 -9.80
CA PHE A 227 16.33 -15.35 -9.82
C PHE A 227 15.54 -14.85 -11.04
N MET A 228 15.57 -13.54 -11.29
CA MET A 228 14.87 -12.94 -12.43
C MET A 228 15.46 -13.39 -13.78
N ASP A 229 16.78 -13.50 -13.88
CA ASP A 229 17.46 -13.98 -15.08
C ASP A 229 17.13 -15.44 -15.41
N CYS A 230 16.95 -16.28 -14.39
CA CYS A 230 16.48 -17.66 -14.58
C CYS A 230 15.07 -17.68 -15.19
N LEU A 231 14.16 -16.85 -14.67
CA LEU A 231 12.79 -16.72 -15.18
C LEU A 231 12.77 -16.18 -16.62
N TYR A 232 13.56 -15.15 -16.91
CA TYR A 232 13.68 -14.58 -18.25
C TYR A 232 14.27 -15.57 -19.25
N SER A 233 15.30 -16.31 -18.85
CA SER A 233 15.94 -17.34 -19.67
C SER A 233 14.99 -18.49 -19.98
N HIS A 234 14.22 -18.94 -18.98
CA HIS A 234 13.17 -19.94 -19.17
C HIS A 234 12.11 -19.46 -20.16
N PHE A 235 11.57 -18.25 -19.96
CA PHE A 235 10.56 -17.69 -20.87
C PHE A 235 11.09 -17.57 -22.31
N HIS A 236 12.30 -17.04 -22.48
CA HIS A 236 12.93 -16.92 -23.80
C HIS A 236 13.15 -18.29 -24.44
N ARG A 237 13.57 -19.32 -23.68
CA ARG A 237 13.78 -20.68 -24.21
C ARG A 237 12.53 -21.22 -24.89
N HIS A 238 11.35 -21.00 -24.29
CA HIS A 238 10.07 -21.51 -24.77
C HIS A 238 9.39 -20.62 -25.81
N PHE A 239 9.39 -19.30 -25.61
CA PHE A 239 8.60 -18.37 -26.42
C PHE A 239 9.43 -17.54 -27.41
N LYS A 240 10.76 -17.57 -27.31
CA LYS A 240 11.69 -16.76 -28.12
C LYS A 240 11.45 -15.25 -28.01
N ILE A 241 10.93 -14.82 -26.86
CA ILE A 241 10.70 -13.41 -26.53
C ILE A 241 11.67 -13.02 -25.41
N HIS A 242 12.37 -11.90 -25.59
CA HIS A 242 13.25 -11.33 -24.57
C HIS A 242 12.46 -10.40 -23.64
N LEU A 243 12.02 -10.90 -22.49
CA LEU A 243 11.34 -10.09 -21.48
C LEU A 243 12.22 -8.95 -20.95
N SER A 244 13.54 -9.10 -20.96
CA SER A 244 14.48 -8.03 -20.61
C SER A 244 14.40 -6.80 -21.53
N ALA A 245 13.81 -6.92 -22.72
CA ALA A 245 13.54 -5.78 -23.62
C ALA A 245 12.21 -5.08 -23.32
N THR A 246 11.45 -5.58 -22.35
CA THR A 246 10.16 -5.04 -21.90
C THR A 246 10.28 -4.45 -20.49
N THR A 247 9.22 -3.83 -19.97
CA THR A 247 9.23 -3.26 -18.61
C THR A 247 8.32 -4.06 -17.69
N LEU A 248 8.85 -4.57 -16.59
CA LEU A 248 8.03 -5.19 -15.53
C LEU A 248 7.14 -4.11 -14.90
N VAL A 249 5.82 -4.28 -15.00
CA VAL A 249 4.83 -3.31 -14.52
C VAL A 249 3.98 -3.85 -13.37
N LYS A 250 3.86 -5.17 -13.22
CA LYS A 250 3.07 -5.78 -12.15
C LYS A 250 3.69 -7.09 -11.68
N VAL A 251 3.61 -7.33 -10.38
CA VAL A 251 3.87 -8.63 -9.78
C VAL A 251 2.68 -9.05 -8.93
N SER A 252 2.34 -10.32 -8.95
CA SER A 252 1.26 -10.90 -8.16
C SER A 252 1.68 -12.26 -7.64
N THR A 253 1.55 -12.47 -6.33
CA THR A 253 1.76 -13.76 -5.66
C THR A 253 0.56 -14.05 -4.77
N ALA A 254 0.59 -15.17 -4.04
CA ALA A 254 -0.41 -15.43 -3.00
C ALA A 254 -0.29 -14.48 -1.79
N ILE A 255 0.80 -13.74 -1.67
CA ILE A 255 1.07 -12.82 -0.56
C ILE A 255 0.46 -11.45 -0.83
N ALA A 256 0.79 -10.88 -1.99
CA ALA A 256 0.38 -9.54 -2.38
C ALA A 256 0.45 -9.36 -3.91
N GLN A 257 -0.16 -8.27 -4.37
CA GLN A 257 -0.03 -7.76 -5.73
C GLN A 257 0.52 -6.34 -5.65
N ALA A 258 1.43 -5.99 -6.54
CA ALA A 258 1.93 -4.64 -6.69
C ALA A 258 2.03 -4.28 -8.17
N HIS A 259 1.70 -3.02 -8.47
CA HIS A 259 1.79 -2.44 -9.79
C HIS A 259 2.67 -1.18 -9.77
N CYS A 260 3.35 -0.88 -10.86
CA CYS A 260 4.31 0.22 -10.95
C CYS A 260 3.71 1.61 -10.71
N ASP A 261 2.39 1.74 -10.91
CA ASP A 261 1.63 2.97 -10.64
C ASP A 261 1.30 3.20 -9.15
N GLY A 262 1.83 2.35 -8.26
CA GLY A 262 1.64 2.47 -6.82
C GLY A 262 0.34 1.85 -6.32
N ILE A 263 -0.32 0.98 -7.09
CA ILE A 263 -1.47 0.21 -6.60
C ILE A 263 -0.99 -1.12 -6.04
N VAL A 264 -1.37 -1.43 -4.80
CA VAL A 264 -1.07 -2.70 -4.14
C VAL A 264 -2.32 -3.37 -3.57
N LYS A 265 -2.28 -4.69 -3.47
CA LYS A 265 -3.29 -5.51 -2.77
C LYS A 265 -2.58 -6.49 -1.87
N ILE A 266 -2.90 -6.48 -0.59
CA ILE A 266 -2.33 -7.43 0.38
C ILE A 266 -3.31 -8.59 0.52
N LEU A 267 -2.86 -9.82 0.30
CA LEU A 267 -3.75 -10.99 0.21
C LEU A 267 -3.65 -11.90 1.44
N HIS A 268 -2.49 -11.94 2.08
CA HIS A 268 -2.21 -12.83 3.20
C HIS A 268 -1.86 -12.07 4.49
N SER A 269 -2.61 -12.32 5.57
CA SER A 269 -2.47 -11.59 6.84
C SER A 269 -1.13 -11.81 7.53
N GLN A 270 -0.61 -13.04 7.51
CA GLN A 270 0.65 -13.40 8.16
C GLN A 270 1.85 -12.56 7.68
N TYR A 271 1.81 -12.11 6.42
CA TYR A 271 2.90 -11.39 5.78
C TYR A 271 2.64 -9.88 5.71
N LEU A 272 1.55 -9.40 6.33
CA LEU A 272 1.15 -7.99 6.29
C LEU A 272 2.27 -7.07 6.77
N SER A 273 2.89 -7.37 7.91
CA SER A 273 3.97 -6.54 8.47
C SER A 273 5.16 -6.46 7.51
N GLY A 274 5.63 -7.59 6.97
CA GLY A 274 6.74 -7.61 6.02
C GLY A 274 6.44 -6.87 4.71
N VAL A 275 5.21 -6.94 4.21
CA VAL A 275 4.80 -6.14 3.04
C VAL A 275 4.80 -4.65 3.38
N LEU A 276 4.25 -4.24 4.53
CA LEU A 276 4.21 -2.84 4.94
C LEU A 276 5.60 -2.27 5.24
N MET A 277 6.52 -3.07 5.78
CA MET A 277 7.93 -2.72 5.98
C MET A 277 8.58 -2.31 4.65
N LEU A 278 8.51 -3.19 3.64
CA LEU A 278 9.06 -2.90 2.32
C LEU A 278 8.45 -1.64 1.68
N LEU A 279 7.12 -1.48 1.80
CA LEU A 279 6.45 -0.28 1.28
C LEU A 279 6.85 0.98 2.06
N THR A 280 7.14 0.85 3.36
CA THR A 280 7.62 1.94 4.21
C THR A 280 9.01 2.38 3.75
N GLU A 281 9.95 1.45 3.55
CA GLU A 281 11.29 1.73 3.01
C GLU A 281 11.21 2.47 1.66
N LEU A 282 10.34 2.00 0.75
CA LEU A 282 10.13 2.67 -0.54
C LEU A 282 9.59 4.09 -0.36
N ALA A 283 8.64 4.30 0.57
CA ALA A 283 8.11 5.63 0.84
C ALA A 283 9.18 6.57 1.43
N ILE A 284 10.02 6.05 2.33
CA ILE A 284 11.15 6.78 2.94
C ILE A 284 12.15 7.22 1.87
N SER A 285 12.52 6.32 0.96
CA SER A 285 13.49 6.60 -0.11
C SER A 285 13.04 7.71 -1.08
N GLN A 286 11.74 8.02 -1.15
CA GLN A 286 11.21 9.12 -1.97
C GLN A 286 11.12 10.47 -1.24
N ILE A 287 11.26 10.46 0.08
CA ILE A 287 11.24 11.68 0.91
C ILE A 287 12.64 12.29 1.02
N GLN A 288 13.67 11.44 1.06
CA GLN A 288 15.09 11.81 1.02
C GLN A 288 15.46 12.42 -0.33
#